data_AF-A0A1R3RUN8-F1
#
_entry.id   AF-A0A1R3RUN8-F1
#
_cell.length_a   1.000
_cell.length_b   1.000
_cell.length_c   1.000
_cell.angle_alpha   90.00
_cell.angle_beta   90.00
_cell.angle_gamma   90.00
#
_symmetry.space_group_name_H-M   'P 1'
#
loop_
_entity.id
_entity.type
_entity.pdbx_description
1 polymer ?
#
loop_
_entity_poly.entity_id
_entity_poly.type
_entity_poly.pdbx_seq_one_letter_code
_entity_poly.pdbx_strand_id
1 'polypeptide(L)'
;MAPIATIPSTAPPMVVGPATTKATRPTNKLPQSLIDGAWILERETFDPQKHLGFQPPSKIHTMKEIGFEGRGISPTAVSEPFPLFTEAAIKQMRAEIFSDSVLEKCQYSSNFNKNMIRGMGPTLAPFTYDAWKSPEVIARISEVAGVDLVPSIDFEIANINISINNPNVEVALTDDKPQEDELPAVAWHYDSFPFVCVTMLSDCTDMVGGETALRTATGEIMKARGPAMGTAVVMQGRYIEHQALKALGGRERISMVTCFRPKSPFMKDETVLTGVRGISDLSELYTQYTIYRLEILEERLRARLKTERQRELAKRQYDIGEARNFLTEQKEFLESMLAEIIEM
;
A
#
# COMPACT_ATOMS: atom_id res chain seq x y z
N MET A 1 -36.31 8.91 13.67
CA MET A 1 -35.04 9.38 13.06
C MET A 1 -35.28 9.48 11.57
N ALA A 2 -35.00 10.64 10.96
CA ALA A 2 -35.10 10.79 9.52
C ALA A 2 -34.04 9.90 8.83
N PRO A 3 -34.35 9.30 7.66
CA PRO A 3 -33.37 8.50 6.95
C PRO A 3 -32.23 9.43 6.52
N ILE A 4 -31.01 9.09 6.93
CA ILE A 4 -29.78 9.72 6.44
C ILE A 4 -29.77 9.45 4.93
N ALA A 5 -29.83 10.51 4.13
CA ALA A 5 -29.71 10.41 2.69
C ALA A 5 -28.37 9.73 2.38
N THR A 6 -28.43 8.49 1.89
CA THR A 6 -27.29 7.80 1.32
C THR A 6 -26.85 8.56 0.09
N ILE A 7 -25.75 9.30 0.19
CA ILE A 7 -25.03 9.81 -0.97
C ILE A 7 -24.74 8.60 -1.87
N PRO A 8 -25.07 8.64 -3.18
CA PRO A 8 -24.80 7.52 -4.06
C PRO A 8 -23.30 7.22 -4.02
N SER A 9 -22.94 6.01 -3.58
CA SER A 9 -21.56 5.55 -3.64
C SER A 9 -21.14 5.52 -5.11
N THR A 10 -20.31 6.46 -5.53
CA THR A 10 -19.66 6.38 -6.84
C THR A 10 -18.85 5.10 -6.87
N ALA A 11 -18.98 4.31 -7.94
CA ALA A 11 -18.17 3.11 -8.13
C ALA A 11 -16.67 3.46 -7.98
N PRO A 12 -15.85 2.56 -7.41
CA PRO A 12 -14.42 2.82 -7.27
C PRO A 12 -13.80 2.97 -8.65
N PRO A 13 -12.73 3.78 -8.79
CA PRO A 13 -12.07 3.98 -10.07
C PRO A 13 -11.50 2.67 -10.61
N MET A 14 -11.33 2.56 -11.92
CA MET A 14 -10.75 1.37 -12.54
C MET A 14 -9.24 1.34 -12.32
N VAL A 15 -8.72 0.21 -11.83
CA VAL A 15 -7.28 -0.04 -11.72
C VAL A 15 -6.78 -0.64 -13.03
N VAL A 16 -5.66 -0.14 -13.53
CA VAL A 16 -4.98 -0.71 -14.71
C VAL A 16 -3.75 -1.46 -14.23
N GLY A 17 -3.69 -2.75 -14.55
CA GLY A 17 -2.57 -3.61 -14.19
C GLY A 17 -1.33 -3.43 -15.07
N PRO A 18 -0.19 -4.02 -14.68
CA PRO A 18 0.98 -4.10 -15.55
C PRO A 18 0.66 -4.90 -16.82
N ALA A 19 1.35 -4.57 -17.92
CA ALA A 19 1.27 -5.38 -19.14
C ALA A 19 1.91 -6.77 -18.96
N THR A 20 2.75 -6.91 -17.92
CA THR A 20 3.31 -8.19 -17.50
C THR A 20 2.20 -9.12 -17.00
N THR A 21 2.04 -10.28 -17.64
CA THR A 21 1.02 -11.28 -17.27
C THR A 21 1.55 -12.42 -16.41
N LYS A 22 2.85 -12.44 -16.13
CA LYS A 22 3.50 -13.47 -15.32
C LYS A 22 4.68 -12.89 -14.55
N ALA A 23 4.80 -13.27 -13.27
CA ALA A 23 5.96 -12.93 -12.46
C ALA A 23 7.27 -13.23 -13.19
N THR A 24 8.04 -12.18 -13.43
CA THR A 24 9.25 -12.22 -14.25
C THR A 24 10.45 -11.81 -13.40
N ARG A 25 11.57 -12.53 -13.52
CA ARG A 25 12.82 -12.18 -12.84
C ARG A 25 13.59 -11.11 -13.64
N PRO A 26 14.26 -10.16 -12.99
CA PRO A 26 15.08 -9.19 -13.69
C PRO A 26 16.27 -9.87 -14.39
N THR A 27 16.64 -9.35 -15.55
CA THR A 27 17.83 -9.79 -16.30
C THR A 27 19.10 -9.05 -15.89
N ASN A 28 18.96 -7.85 -15.31
CA ASN A 28 20.06 -7.02 -14.85
C ASN A 28 20.33 -7.28 -13.37
N LYS A 29 21.61 -7.38 -13.00
CA LYS A 29 22.01 -7.47 -11.59
C LYS A 29 21.97 -6.10 -10.94
N LEU A 30 21.62 -6.08 -9.66
CA LEU A 30 21.79 -4.90 -8.82
C LEU A 30 23.29 -4.60 -8.63
N PRO A 31 23.70 -3.33 -8.50
CA PRO A 31 25.07 -2.95 -8.21
C PRO A 31 25.55 -3.59 -6.91
N GLN A 32 26.77 -4.15 -6.91
CA GLN A 32 27.33 -4.77 -5.72
C GLN A 32 27.46 -3.80 -4.54
N SER A 33 27.73 -2.51 -4.82
CA SER A 33 27.80 -1.46 -3.81
C SER A 33 26.50 -1.28 -3.01
N LEU A 34 25.34 -1.56 -3.61
CA LEU A 34 24.05 -1.50 -2.94
C LEU A 34 23.90 -2.64 -1.92
N ILE A 35 24.33 -3.84 -2.32
CA ILE A 35 24.29 -5.05 -1.49
C ILE A 35 25.29 -4.91 -0.32
N ASP A 36 26.54 -4.56 -0.63
CA ASP A 36 27.59 -4.38 0.37
C ASP A 36 27.24 -3.27 1.37
N GLY A 37 26.64 -2.18 0.87
CA GLY A 37 26.19 -1.06 1.70
C GLY A 37 24.99 -1.37 2.60
N ALA A 38 24.28 -2.47 2.36
CA ALA A 38 23.21 -2.95 3.22
C ALA A 38 23.68 -3.97 4.25
N TRP A 39 24.94 -4.39 4.20
CA TRP A 39 25.46 -5.36 5.15
C TRP A 39 25.53 -4.78 6.57
N ILE A 40 25.14 -5.61 7.54
CA ILE A 40 25.24 -5.32 8.97
C ILE A 40 25.81 -6.53 9.69
N LEU A 41 26.56 -6.27 10.76
CA LEU A 41 27.20 -7.31 11.56
C LEU A 41 26.18 -8.13 12.36
N GLU A 42 25.23 -7.45 13.00
CA GLU A 42 24.26 -8.07 13.91
C GLU A 42 22.83 -7.90 13.38
N ARG A 43 22.14 -9.02 13.22
CA ARG A 43 20.71 -9.08 12.98
C ARG A 43 19.98 -9.06 14.31
N GLU A 44 18.92 -8.28 14.38
CA GLU A 44 18.10 -8.16 15.56
C GLU A 44 16.64 -8.49 15.24
N THR A 45 15.86 -8.79 16.27
CA THR A 45 14.40 -8.86 16.17
C THR A 45 13.78 -7.47 16.26
N PHE A 46 12.61 -7.28 15.65
CA PHE A 46 11.91 -6.01 15.79
C PHE A 46 11.51 -5.76 17.25
N ASP A 47 11.69 -4.53 17.68
CA ASP A 47 11.33 -4.04 19.01
C ASP A 47 10.74 -2.63 18.84
N PRO A 48 9.42 -2.44 19.07
CA PRO A 48 8.79 -1.15 18.87
C PRO A 48 9.41 -0.04 19.73
N GLN A 49 9.97 -0.33 20.92
CA GLN A 49 10.57 0.72 21.76
C GLN A 49 11.86 1.28 21.16
N LYS A 50 12.57 0.48 20.37
CA LYS A 50 13.85 0.85 19.73
C LYS A 50 13.68 1.29 18.27
N HIS A 51 12.74 0.65 17.57
CA HIS A 51 12.68 0.69 16.11
C HIS A 51 11.53 1.57 15.58
N LEU A 52 10.49 1.81 16.37
CA LEU A 52 9.41 2.75 16.03
C LEU A 52 9.82 4.18 16.41
N GLY A 53 10.04 5.01 15.40
CA GLY A 53 10.43 6.41 15.53
C GLY A 53 9.29 7.38 15.26
N PHE A 54 8.04 7.02 15.62
CA PHE A 54 6.86 7.76 15.19
C PHE A 54 6.83 9.20 15.69
N GLN A 55 6.59 10.12 14.76
CA GLN A 55 6.11 11.47 15.03
C GLN A 55 4.94 11.75 14.09
N PRO A 56 3.86 12.43 14.55
CA PRO A 56 2.71 12.68 13.69
C PRO A 56 3.07 13.59 12.51
N PRO A 57 2.40 13.44 11.36
CA PRO A 57 2.62 14.32 10.21
C PRO A 57 2.26 15.76 10.53
N SER A 58 2.99 16.70 9.93
CA SER A 58 2.71 18.14 10.08
C SER A 58 1.35 18.54 9.53
N LYS A 59 0.87 17.81 8.52
CA LYS A 59 -0.45 18.00 7.91
C LYS A 59 -0.98 16.67 7.36
N ILE A 60 -2.30 16.50 7.46
CA ILE A 60 -3.06 15.48 6.74
C ILE A 60 -3.99 16.22 5.80
N HIS A 61 -3.92 15.92 4.50
CA HIS A 61 -4.86 16.42 3.51
C HIS A 61 -6.05 15.47 3.44
N THR A 62 -7.25 16.02 3.34
CA THR A 62 -8.50 15.28 3.43
C THR A 62 -9.10 15.02 2.06
N MET A 63 -9.92 13.97 1.96
CA MET A 63 -10.70 13.67 0.76
C MET A 63 -11.58 14.84 0.35
N LYS A 64 -12.09 15.61 1.32
CA LYS A 64 -12.88 16.81 1.08
C LYS A 64 -12.06 17.92 0.43
N GLU A 65 -10.85 18.20 0.92
CA GLU A 65 -9.97 19.24 0.35
C GLU A 65 -9.60 18.96 -1.11
N ILE A 66 -9.44 17.69 -1.48
CA ILE A 66 -9.15 17.29 -2.87
C ILE A 66 -10.40 17.03 -3.73
N GLY A 67 -11.60 17.28 -3.19
CA GLY A 67 -12.88 17.15 -3.89
C GLY A 67 -13.42 15.72 -4.08
N PHE A 68 -12.93 14.76 -3.29
CA PHE A 68 -13.35 13.35 -3.30
C PHE A 68 -14.10 12.92 -2.02
N GLU A 69 -14.80 13.85 -1.36
CA GLU A 69 -15.62 13.55 -0.18
C GLU A 69 -16.57 12.36 -0.45
N GLY A 70 -16.54 11.36 0.44
CA GLY A 70 -17.37 10.15 0.33
C GLY A 70 -16.91 9.08 -0.67
N ARG A 71 -15.82 9.29 -1.44
CA ARG A 71 -15.30 8.28 -2.38
C ARG A 71 -14.52 7.16 -1.68
N GLY A 72 -13.73 7.51 -0.68
CA GLY A 72 -12.87 6.58 0.08
C GLY A 72 -13.56 5.98 1.31
N ILE A 73 -12.77 5.33 2.16
CA ILE A 73 -13.21 4.69 3.41
C ILE A 73 -12.83 5.49 4.65
N SER A 74 -12.16 6.63 4.47
CA SER A 74 -11.72 7.54 5.51
C SER A 74 -11.76 9.01 5.03
N PRO A 75 -11.90 9.99 5.94
CA PRO A 75 -11.68 11.40 5.61
C PRO A 75 -10.25 11.73 5.18
N THR A 76 -9.23 10.97 5.59
CA THR A 76 -7.81 11.21 5.24
C THR A 76 -7.56 10.85 3.77
N ALA A 77 -7.11 11.78 2.94
CA ALA A 77 -6.65 11.47 1.59
C ALA A 77 -5.19 11.01 1.59
N VAL A 78 -4.30 11.84 2.13
CA VAL A 78 -2.85 11.62 2.17
C VAL A 78 -2.23 12.41 3.32
N SER A 79 -1.19 11.88 3.95
CA SER A 79 -0.38 12.63 4.91
C SER A 79 0.81 13.34 4.25
N GLU A 80 1.29 14.44 4.83
CA GLU A 80 2.69 14.83 4.62
C GLU A 80 3.62 13.73 5.16
N PRO A 81 4.87 13.62 4.67
CA PRO A 81 5.84 12.67 5.20
C PRO A 81 6.05 12.84 6.70
N PHE A 82 6.12 11.74 7.42
CA PHE A 82 6.32 11.73 8.86
C PHE A 82 7.30 10.63 9.29
N PRO A 83 8.14 10.85 10.31
CA PRO A 83 9.00 9.81 10.86
C PRO A 83 8.18 8.61 11.33
N LEU A 84 8.54 7.40 10.89
CA LEU A 84 7.89 6.15 11.30
C LEU A 84 8.91 5.16 11.87
N PHE A 85 10.03 4.95 11.18
CA PHE A 85 11.06 4.01 11.60
C PHE A 85 12.36 4.73 11.93
N THR A 86 13.09 4.26 12.94
CA THR A 86 14.42 4.77 13.24
C THR A 86 15.42 4.34 12.16
N GLU A 87 16.55 5.04 12.03
CA GLU A 87 17.62 4.65 11.12
C GLU A 87 18.12 3.21 11.38
N ALA A 88 18.17 2.79 12.64
CA ALA A 88 18.53 1.43 13.02
C ALA A 88 17.56 0.39 12.43
N ALA A 89 16.25 0.69 12.45
CA ALA A 89 15.25 -0.18 11.84
C ALA A 89 15.40 -0.24 10.31
N ILE A 90 15.67 0.91 9.67
CA ILE A 90 15.92 0.97 8.23
C ILE A 90 17.14 0.13 7.84
N LYS A 91 18.21 0.14 8.64
CA LYS A 91 19.39 -0.72 8.41
C LYS A 91 19.04 -2.20 8.47
N GLN A 92 18.26 -2.64 9.45
CA GLN A 92 17.79 -4.04 9.54
C GLN A 92 16.94 -4.43 8.32
N MET A 93 15.96 -3.59 7.94
CA MET A 93 15.10 -3.81 6.78
C MET A 93 15.91 -3.91 5.49
N ARG A 94 16.81 -2.95 5.23
CA ARG A 94 17.69 -2.97 4.05
C ARG A 94 18.53 -4.23 4.01
N ALA A 95 19.10 -4.62 5.15
CA ALA A 95 19.92 -5.81 5.21
C ALA A 95 19.12 -7.07 4.85
N GLU A 96 17.85 -7.19 5.25
CA GLU A 96 16.99 -8.33 4.86
C GLU A 96 16.71 -8.31 3.36
N ILE A 97 16.29 -7.14 2.85
CA ILE A 97 15.97 -6.88 1.44
C ILE A 97 17.12 -7.29 0.51
N PHE A 98 18.36 -6.98 0.88
CA PHE A 98 19.54 -7.26 0.05
C PHE A 98 20.26 -8.57 0.40
N SER A 99 19.66 -9.43 1.23
CA SER A 99 20.22 -10.76 1.48
C SER A 99 20.13 -11.65 0.23
N ASP A 100 21.12 -12.52 0.03
CA ASP A 100 21.17 -13.43 -1.13
C ASP A 100 19.87 -14.23 -1.29
N SER A 101 19.32 -14.74 -0.18
CA SER A 101 18.08 -15.52 -0.20
C SER A 101 16.86 -14.72 -0.64
N VAL A 102 16.77 -13.44 -0.27
CA VAL A 102 15.68 -12.55 -0.69
C VAL A 102 15.85 -12.18 -2.16
N LEU A 103 17.06 -11.81 -2.59
CA LEU A 103 17.29 -11.46 -3.99
C LEU A 103 17.02 -12.65 -4.94
N GLU A 104 17.40 -13.87 -4.53
CA GLU A 104 17.14 -15.08 -5.32
C GLU A 104 15.64 -15.41 -5.43
N LYS A 105 14.89 -15.32 -4.33
CA LYS A 105 13.51 -15.84 -4.24
C LYS A 105 12.45 -14.78 -4.47
N CYS A 106 12.73 -13.53 -4.16
CA CYS A 106 11.72 -12.46 -4.04
C CYS A 106 11.95 -11.32 -5.04
N GLN A 107 13.02 -11.33 -5.84
CA GLN A 107 13.27 -10.26 -6.81
C GLN A 107 12.48 -10.45 -8.11
N TYR A 108 11.74 -9.42 -8.54
CA TYR A 108 10.92 -9.43 -9.75
C TYR A 108 11.14 -8.17 -10.59
N SER A 109 10.66 -8.19 -11.83
CA SER A 109 10.66 -7.06 -12.74
C SER A 109 9.32 -6.97 -13.48
N SER A 110 8.92 -5.76 -13.84
CA SER A 110 7.75 -5.49 -14.66
C SER A 110 7.98 -4.29 -15.57
N ASN A 111 6.99 -3.96 -16.39
CA ASN A 111 6.97 -2.71 -17.14
C ASN A 111 6.82 -1.47 -16.24
N PHE A 112 6.39 -1.62 -14.99
CA PHE A 112 6.30 -0.53 -14.01
C PHE A 112 7.63 -0.30 -13.30
N ASN A 113 8.28 -1.37 -12.83
CA ASN A 113 9.54 -1.27 -12.09
C ASN A 113 10.51 -2.37 -12.53
N LYS A 114 11.73 -1.97 -12.90
CA LYS A 114 12.77 -2.89 -13.37
C LYS A 114 13.30 -3.81 -12.27
N ASN A 115 13.22 -3.36 -11.01
CA ASN A 115 13.63 -4.13 -9.84
C ASN A 115 12.60 -3.94 -8.72
N MET A 116 11.96 -5.03 -8.33
CA MET A 116 11.04 -5.09 -7.21
C MET A 116 11.43 -6.26 -6.30
N ILE A 117 11.13 -6.16 -5.01
CA ILE A 117 11.22 -7.29 -4.08
C ILE A 117 9.85 -7.48 -3.43
N ARG A 118 9.29 -8.70 -3.53
CA ARG A 118 7.91 -9.01 -3.14
C ARG A 118 7.83 -10.39 -2.50
N GLY A 119 6.90 -10.58 -1.56
CA GLY A 119 6.69 -11.88 -0.92
C GLY A 119 7.89 -12.37 -0.10
N MET A 120 8.54 -11.50 0.68
CA MET A 120 9.64 -11.93 1.57
C MET A 120 9.14 -12.82 2.71
N GLY A 121 8.04 -12.41 3.34
CA GLY A 121 7.41 -13.14 4.44
C GLY A 121 8.28 -13.27 5.71
N PRO A 122 7.76 -13.94 6.75
CA PRO A 122 8.42 -14.05 8.05
C PRO A 122 9.71 -14.90 8.01
N THR A 123 9.84 -15.80 7.04
CA THR A 123 11.00 -16.69 6.94
C THR A 123 12.24 -15.99 6.38
N LEU A 124 12.08 -15.10 5.40
CA LEU A 124 13.20 -14.44 4.73
C LEU A 124 13.48 -13.03 5.27
N ALA A 125 12.46 -12.37 5.82
CA ALA A 125 12.57 -11.03 6.38
C ALA A 125 11.78 -10.90 7.71
N PRO A 126 12.14 -11.67 8.76
CA PRO A 126 11.42 -11.67 10.03
C PRO A 126 11.34 -10.27 10.67
N PHE A 127 12.41 -9.47 10.65
CA PHE A 127 12.39 -8.12 11.22
C PHE A 127 11.38 -7.24 10.50
N THR A 128 11.41 -7.22 9.17
CA THR A 128 10.50 -6.42 8.35
C THR A 128 9.07 -6.89 8.51
N TYR A 129 8.83 -8.21 8.52
CA TYR A 129 7.51 -8.78 8.72
C TYR A 129 6.94 -8.41 10.09
N ASP A 130 7.70 -8.60 11.17
CA ASP A 130 7.29 -8.28 12.53
C ASP A 130 7.05 -6.77 12.72
N ALA A 131 7.86 -5.92 12.08
CA ALA A 131 7.66 -4.47 12.07
C ALA A 131 6.30 -4.08 11.51
N TRP A 132 5.90 -4.65 10.37
CA TRP A 132 4.62 -4.35 9.72
C TRP A 132 3.41 -5.06 10.36
N LYS A 133 3.64 -6.11 11.15
CA LYS A 133 2.61 -6.79 11.96
C LYS A 133 2.51 -6.26 13.39
N SER A 134 3.45 -5.42 13.84
CA SER A 134 3.46 -4.82 15.18
C SER A 134 2.16 -4.04 15.43
N PRO A 135 1.42 -4.34 16.52
CA PRO A 135 0.25 -3.57 16.93
C PRO A 135 0.56 -2.08 17.12
N GLU A 136 1.77 -1.75 17.59
CA GLU A 136 2.23 -0.38 17.81
C GLU A 136 2.38 0.38 16.50
N VAL A 137 3.00 -0.23 15.48
CA VAL A 137 3.14 0.35 14.13
C VAL A 137 1.76 0.51 13.48
N ILE A 138 0.93 -0.53 13.51
CA ILE A 138 -0.42 -0.52 12.94
C ILE A 138 -1.29 0.56 13.59
N ALA A 139 -1.18 0.75 14.92
CA ALA A 139 -1.91 1.79 15.63
C ALA A 139 -1.54 3.20 15.14
N ARG A 140 -0.25 3.48 14.93
CA ARG A 140 0.21 4.79 14.41
C ARG A 140 -0.23 5.03 12.96
N ILE A 141 -0.19 4.00 12.12
CA ILE A 141 -0.68 4.09 10.74
C ILE A 141 -2.20 4.33 10.73
N SER A 142 -2.95 3.62 11.58
CA SER A 142 -4.40 3.79 11.71
C SER A 142 -4.77 5.19 12.23
N GLU A 143 -3.97 5.73 13.17
CA GLU A 143 -4.09 7.11 13.66
C GLU A 143 -3.99 8.12 12.52
N VAL A 144 -2.96 8.01 11.66
CA VAL A 144 -2.78 8.88 10.50
C VAL A 144 -3.86 8.65 9.45
N ALA A 145 -4.24 7.39 9.22
CA ALA A 145 -5.27 7.02 8.26
C ALA A 145 -6.68 7.49 8.69
N GLY A 146 -6.92 7.80 9.96
CA GLY A 146 -8.22 8.19 10.48
C GLY A 146 -9.24 7.03 10.48
N VAL A 147 -8.77 5.79 10.38
CA VAL A 147 -9.57 4.56 10.37
C VAL A 147 -8.71 3.39 10.83
N ASP A 148 -9.30 2.42 11.52
CA ASP A 148 -8.60 1.20 11.93
C ASP A 148 -8.22 0.36 10.71
N LEU A 149 -6.91 0.16 10.52
CA LEU A 149 -6.35 -0.60 9.42
C LEU A 149 -5.67 -1.88 9.91
N VAL A 150 -5.51 -2.83 8.99
CA VAL A 150 -4.62 -3.99 9.12
C VAL A 150 -3.88 -4.21 7.80
N PRO A 151 -2.66 -4.77 7.80
CA PRO A 151 -2.00 -5.19 6.56
C PRO A 151 -2.96 -6.08 5.74
N SER A 152 -3.04 -5.83 4.43
CA SER A 152 -4.06 -6.45 3.58
C SER A 152 -3.85 -7.96 3.43
N ILE A 153 -2.68 -8.33 2.90
CA ILE A 153 -2.21 -9.70 2.71
C ILE A 153 -0.69 -9.71 2.90
N ASP A 154 -0.15 -10.84 3.34
CA ASP A 154 1.26 -10.97 3.70
C ASP A 154 2.21 -10.82 2.51
N PHE A 155 1.77 -11.24 1.32
CA PHE A 155 2.54 -11.12 0.07
C PHE A 155 2.85 -9.65 -0.29
N GLU A 156 1.99 -8.73 0.13
CA GLU A 156 2.12 -7.28 -0.10
C GLU A 156 2.67 -6.52 1.11
N ILE A 157 3.14 -7.24 2.14
CA ILE A 157 3.95 -6.62 3.19
C ILE A 157 5.31 -6.28 2.59
N ALA A 158 5.69 -5.01 2.70
CA ALA A 158 6.99 -4.51 2.27
C ALA A 158 7.33 -4.82 0.80
N ASN A 159 6.43 -4.47 -0.13
CA ASN A 159 6.74 -4.45 -1.54
C ASN A 159 7.78 -3.36 -1.83
N ILE A 160 8.99 -3.75 -2.22
CA ILE A 160 10.11 -2.83 -2.41
C ILE A 160 10.24 -2.48 -3.88
N ASN A 161 10.34 -1.19 -4.19
CA ASN A 161 10.70 -0.71 -5.53
C ASN A 161 12.12 -0.13 -5.49
N ILE A 162 12.99 -0.62 -6.38
CA ILE A 162 14.40 -0.21 -6.43
C ILE A 162 14.65 0.50 -7.78
N SER A 163 15.00 1.78 -7.68
CA SER A 163 15.51 2.57 -8.81
C SER A 163 16.96 2.95 -8.55
N ILE A 164 17.82 2.76 -9.55
CA ILE A 164 19.24 3.13 -9.48
C ILE A 164 19.46 4.29 -10.43
N ASN A 165 20.09 5.34 -9.94
CA ASN A 165 20.45 6.49 -10.75
C ASN A 165 21.80 6.22 -11.44
N ASN A 166 21.89 6.51 -12.74
CA ASN A 166 23.16 6.39 -13.46
C ASN A 166 24.08 7.55 -13.05
N PRO A 167 25.28 7.29 -12.50
CA PRO A 167 26.19 8.35 -12.05
C PRO A 167 26.76 9.20 -13.20
N ASN A 168 26.59 8.78 -14.46
CA ASN A 168 27.07 9.48 -15.66
C ASN A 168 26.07 10.48 -16.25
N VAL A 169 24.92 10.72 -15.60
CA VAL A 169 24.02 11.81 -15.99
C VAL A 169 24.37 13.00 -15.12
N GLU A 170 25.25 13.87 -15.63
CA GLU A 170 25.46 15.19 -15.03
C GLU A 170 24.11 15.93 -14.99
N VAL A 171 23.77 16.48 -13.83
CA VAL A 171 22.63 17.39 -13.69
C VAL A 171 22.98 18.65 -14.46
N ALA A 172 22.67 18.69 -15.75
CA ALA A 172 22.82 19.87 -16.56
C ALA A 172 21.80 20.91 -16.10
N LEU A 173 22.23 21.85 -15.27
CA LEU A 173 21.52 23.09 -15.00
C LEU A 173 21.55 23.94 -16.28
N THR A 174 20.71 23.62 -17.26
CA THR A 174 20.51 24.47 -18.43
C THR A 174 19.06 24.89 -18.51
N ASP A 175 18.85 26.21 -18.49
CA ASP A 175 17.58 26.95 -18.34
C ASP A 175 16.54 26.78 -19.46
N ASP A 176 16.64 25.79 -20.37
CA ASP A 176 15.67 25.68 -21.48
C ASP A 176 15.44 24.23 -22.00
N LYS A 177 14.28 23.66 -21.61
CA LYS A 177 13.47 22.56 -22.23
C LYS A 177 13.94 21.09 -22.08
N PRO A 178 12.99 20.12 -22.04
CA PRO A 178 11.73 20.03 -21.29
C PRO A 178 12.03 19.62 -19.84
N GLN A 179 11.16 19.95 -18.89
CA GLN A 179 11.39 19.66 -17.46
C GLN A 179 11.56 18.14 -17.23
N GLU A 180 12.80 17.64 -17.11
CA GLU A 180 13.07 16.25 -16.70
C GLU A 180 12.48 15.93 -15.31
N ASP A 181 12.14 16.97 -14.53
CA ASP A 181 11.32 16.94 -13.31
C ASP A 181 9.88 16.42 -13.51
N GLU A 182 9.45 16.17 -14.75
CA GLU A 182 8.14 15.59 -15.08
C GLU A 182 8.17 14.09 -15.41
N LEU A 183 9.35 13.44 -15.47
CA LEU A 183 9.41 12.02 -15.77
C LEU A 183 8.97 11.18 -14.55
N PRO A 184 7.90 10.36 -14.65
CA PRO A 184 7.42 9.59 -13.53
C PRO A 184 8.34 8.40 -13.23
N ALA A 185 8.66 8.19 -11.95
CA ALA A 185 9.21 6.92 -11.46
C ALA A 185 8.13 5.82 -11.50
N VAL A 186 6.89 6.18 -11.19
CA VAL A 186 5.69 5.35 -11.42
C VAL A 186 4.63 6.25 -12.02
N ALA A 187 4.10 5.87 -13.18
CA ALA A 187 3.11 6.67 -13.93
C ALA A 187 1.79 6.84 -13.17
N TRP A 188 0.91 7.71 -13.66
CA TRP A 188 -0.43 7.90 -13.11
C TRP A 188 -1.20 6.58 -13.00
N HIS A 189 -1.66 6.26 -11.80
CA HIS A 189 -2.41 5.05 -11.51
C HIS A 189 -3.30 5.21 -10.27
N TYR A 190 -4.13 4.19 -10.05
CA TYR A 190 -4.79 3.92 -8.78
C TYR A 190 -4.20 2.65 -8.20
N ASP A 191 -4.05 2.61 -6.87
CA ASP A 191 -3.61 1.39 -6.20
C ASP A 191 -4.70 0.32 -6.21
N SER A 192 -4.26 -0.93 -6.00
CA SER A 192 -5.15 -2.07 -5.84
C SER A 192 -5.80 -2.14 -4.46
N PHE A 193 -5.23 -1.47 -3.45
CA PHE A 193 -5.63 -1.60 -2.04
C PHE A 193 -6.13 -0.27 -1.47
N PRO A 194 -7.12 -0.29 -0.56
CA PRO A 194 -7.73 0.93 -0.01
C PRO A 194 -6.72 1.94 0.53
N PHE A 195 -5.71 1.46 1.26
CA PHE A 195 -4.64 2.27 1.80
C PHE A 195 -3.27 1.69 1.47
N VAL A 196 -2.29 2.58 1.39
CA VAL A 196 -0.86 2.24 1.34
C VAL A 196 -0.10 3.07 2.35
N CYS A 197 0.94 2.48 2.93
CA CYS A 197 2.00 3.18 3.66
C CYS A 197 3.29 3.06 2.86
N VAL A 198 3.82 4.17 2.36
CA VAL A 198 5.05 4.23 1.58
C VAL A 198 6.16 4.76 2.47
N THR A 199 7.12 3.91 2.80
CA THR A 199 8.31 4.23 3.61
C THR A 199 9.54 4.37 2.72
N MET A 200 10.36 5.40 2.95
CA MET A 200 11.61 5.56 2.21
C MET A 200 12.78 4.87 2.92
N LEU A 201 13.51 4.02 2.19
CA LEU A 201 14.68 3.28 2.69
C LEU A 201 16.01 3.86 2.20
N SER A 202 15.98 4.72 1.18
CA SER A 202 17.16 5.43 0.70
C SER A 202 17.47 6.62 1.58
N ASP A 203 18.77 6.91 1.72
CA ASP A 203 19.21 8.23 2.12
C ASP A 203 18.93 9.22 0.98
N CYS A 204 18.07 10.20 1.25
CA CYS A 204 17.62 11.19 0.29
C CYS A 204 18.29 12.56 0.48
N THR A 205 19.38 12.65 1.27
CA THR A 205 20.04 13.93 1.59
C THR A 205 20.48 14.71 0.34
N ASP A 206 20.98 14.01 -0.68
CA ASP A 206 21.44 14.60 -1.95
C ASP A 206 20.41 14.45 -3.09
N MET A 207 19.15 14.16 -2.76
CA MET A 207 18.09 13.95 -3.74
C MET A 207 17.18 15.18 -3.84
N VAL A 208 16.88 15.59 -5.07
CA VAL A 208 15.89 16.63 -5.38
C VAL A 208 14.73 16.00 -6.14
N GLY A 209 13.50 16.36 -5.78
CA GLY A 209 12.29 15.78 -6.34
C GLY A 209 11.85 14.49 -5.63
N GLY A 210 11.18 13.60 -6.35
CA GLY A 210 10.67 12.34 -5.79
C GLY A 210 9.31 12.44 -5.08
N GLU A 211 8.63 13.58 -5.22
CA GLU A 211 7.30 13.85 -4.68
C GLU A 211 6.25 12.86 -5.20
N THR A 212 5.18 12.70 -4.42
CA THR A 212 3.97 12.05 -4.91
C THR A 212 3.04 13.13 -5.43
N ALA A 213 2.75 13.10 -6.73
CA ALA A 213 1.76 13.97 -7.35
C ALA A 213 0.39 13.28 -7.33
N LEU A 214 -0.64 14.03 -6.98
CA LEU A 214 -2.02 13.60 -6.78
C LEU A 214 -2.91 14.43 -7.71
N ARG A 215 -3.86 13.79 -8.38
CA ARG A 215 -4.86 14.51 -9.17
C ARG A 215 -6.11 14.74 -8.32
N THR A 216 -6.46 16.00 -8.11
CA THR A 216 -7.70 16.39 -7.41
C THR A 216 -8.93 16.24 -8.30
N ALA A 217 -10.13 16.39 -7.74
CA ALA A 217 -11.38 16.30 -8.50
C ALA A 217 -11.53 17.38 -9.59
N THR A 218 -10.85 18.52 -9.45
CA THR A 218 -10.83 19.59 -10.47
C THR A 218 -9.84 19.29 -11.61
N GLY A 219 -9.03 18.24 -11.48
CA GLY A 219 -7.94 17.91 -12.40
C GLY A 219 -6.61 18.58 -12.06
N GLU A 220 -6.57 19.46 -11.04
CA GLU A 220 -5.34 20.10 -10.56
C GLU A 220 -4.39 19.07 -9.94
N ILE A 221 -3.09 19.25 -10.16
CA ILE A 221 -2.04 18.40 -9.61
C ILE A 221 -1.53 19.00 -8.30
N MET A 222 -1.70 18.26 -7.23
CA MET A 222 -1.14 18.55 -5.92
C MET A 222 0.11 17.70 -5.70
N LYS A 223 1.23 18.30 -5.28
CA LYS A 223 2.45 17.56 -4.93
C LYS A 223 2.57 17.48 -3.41
N ALA A 224 2.60 16.25 -2.88
CA ALA A 224 2.97 15.99 -1.49
C ALA A 224 4.48 15.77 -1.41
N ARG A 225 5.13 16.29 -0.37
CA ARG A 225 6.59 16.20 -0.23
C ARG A 225 7.06 14.75 -0.31
N GLY A 226 8.20 14.51 -0.95
CA GLY A 226 8.83 13.19 -0.96
C GLY A 226 9.32 12.78 0.45
N PRO A 227 9.19 11.50 0.85
CA PRO A 227 9.71 11.02 2.13
C PRO A 227 11.24 10.95 2.12
N ALA A 228 11.86 11.30 3.25
CA ALA A 228 13.26 11.03 3.57
C ALA A 228 13.42 9.67 4.26
N MET A 229 14.65 9.16 4.38
CA MET A 229 14.93 7.87 5.04
C MET A 229 14.20 7.70 6.37
N GLY A 230 13.50 6.58 6.56
CA GLY A 230 12.76 6.29 7.80
C GLY A 230 11.40 7.00 7.94
N THR A 231 11.10 7.95 7.05
CA THR A 231 9.78 8.59 7.01
C THR A 231 8.82 7.82 6.11
N ALA A 232 7.54 8.00 6.37
CA ALA A 232 6.46 7.37 5.65
C ALA A 232 5.37 8.37 5.23
N VAL A 233 4.60 7.98 4.22
CA VAL A 233 3.36 8.63 3.79
C VAL A 233 2.24 7.60 3.84
N VAL A 234 1.08 7.98 4.37
CA VAL A 234 -0.13 7.15 4.35
C VAL A 234 -1.13 7.76 3.39
N MET A 235 -1.69 6.96 2.48
CA MET A 235 -2.55 7.46 1.41
C MET A 235 -3.67 6.48 1.04
N GLN A 236 -4.83 7.02 0.67
CA GLN A 236 -5.96 6.31 0.09
C GLN A 236 -5.77 6.02 -1.42
N GLY A 237 -4.70 5.31 -1.77
CA GLY A 237 -4.26 5.14 -3.17
C GLY A 237 -5.27 4.47 -4.11
N ARG A 238 -6.19 3.64 -3.58
CA ARG A 238 -7.30 3.06 -4.37
C ARG A 238 -8.22 4.10 -4.98
N TYR A 239 -8.31 5.27 -4.35
CA TYR A 239 -9.34 6.28 -4.58
C TYR A 239 -8.80 7.56 -5.22
N ILE A 240 -7.48 7.73 -5.23
CA ILE A 240 -6.79 8.94 -5.66
C ILE A 240 -5.83 8.57 -6.78
N GLU A 241 -6.01 9.17 -7.95
CA GLU A 241 -5.07 8.99 -9.05
C GLU A 241 -3.77 9.70 -8.69
N HIS A 242 -2.67 8.97 -8.75
CA HIS A 242 -1.38 9.48 -8.30
C HIS A 242 -0.22 8.95 -9.12
N GLN A 243 0.90 9.66 -9.07
CA GLN A 243 2.16 9.26 -9.67
C GLN A 243 3.31 9.55 -8.71
N ALA A 244 4.35 8.72 -8.75
CA ALA A 244 5.60 9.01 -8.07
C ALA A 244 6.53 9.71 -9.07
N LEU A 245 6.99 10.92 -8.74
CA LEU A 245 7.97 11.63 -9.57
C LEU A 245 9.35 11.01 -9.40
N LYS A 246 10.17 11.11 -10.43
CA LYS A 246 11.58 10.75 -10.32
C LYS A 246 12.29 11.75 -9.40
N ALA A 247 13.26 11.25 -8.65
CA ALA A 247 14.19 12.08 -7.91
C ALA A 247 15.53 12.13 -8.66
N LEU A 248 16.09 13.32 -8.79
CA LEU A 248 17.40 13.59 -9.36
C LEU A 248 18.44 13.68 -8.22
N GLY A 249 19.68 13.29 -8.50
CA GLY A 249 20.72 13.16 -7.47
C GLY A 249 20.58 11.87 -6.65
N GLY A 250 21.56 11.61 -5.78
CA GLY A 250 21.69 10.34 -5.05
C GLY A 250 22.04 9.14 -5.94
N ARG A 251 22.42 8.01 -5.31
CA ARG A 251 22.79 6.76 -6.02
C ARG A 251 21.58 5.86 -6.31
N GLU A 252 20.56 5.93 -5.47
CA GLU A 252 19.45 4.98 -5.42
C GLU A 252 18.19 5.62 -4.85
N ARG A 253 17.03 5.12 -5.26
CA ARG A 253 15.72 5.40 -4.66
C ARG A 253 15.02 4.08 -4.37
N ILE A 254 14.87 3.76 -3.09
CA ILE A 254 14.31 2.52 -2.59
C ILE A 254 13.13 2.87 -1.71
N SER A 255 11.93 2.55 -2.18
CA SER A 255 10.71 2.71 -1.41
C SER A 255 10.13 1.36 -1.03
N MET A 256 9.63 1.27 0.20
CA MET A 256 8.94 0.11 0.74
C MET A 256 7.46 0.46 0.89
N VAL A 257 6.59 -0.30 0.22
CA VAL A 257 5.16 -0.07 0.21
C VAL A 257 4.48 -1.24 0.92
N THR A 258 3.69 -0.94 1.95
CA THR A 258 2.83 -1.92 2.60
C THR A 258 1.38 -1.52 2.39
N CYS A 259 0.58 -2.47 1.90
CA CYS A 259 -0.82 -2.27 1.60
C CYS A 259 -1.71 -2.59 2.80
N PHE A 260 -2.76 -1.80 3.01
CA PHE A 260 -3.68 -1.91 4.13
C PHE A 260 -5.14 -1.97 3.67
N ARG A 261 -5.94 -2.66 4.47
CA ARG A 261 -7.40 -2.76 4.35
C ARG A 261 -8.06 -2.37 5.68
N PRO A 262 -9.35 -1.99 5.70
CA PRO A 262 -10.03 -1.74 6.95
C PRO A 262 -10.03 -3.00 7.82
N LYS A 263 -9.86 -2.80 9.13
CA LYS A 263 -9.89 -3.89 10.12
C LYS A 263 -11.30 -4.45 10.29
N SER A 264 -12.32 -3.59 10.27
CA SER A 264 -13.71 -3.98 10.47
C SER A 264 -14.24 -4.73 9.24
N PRO A 265 -14.86 -5.91 9.41
CA PRO A 265 -15.49 -6.63 8.30
C PRO A 265 -16.72 -5.88 7.77
N PHE A 266 -17.30 -4.94 8.53
CA PHE A 266 -18.49 -4.17 8.16
C PHE A 266 -18.17 -2.87 7.42
N MET A 267 -16.88 -2.57 7.24
CA MET A 267 -16.46 -1.47 6.38
C MET A 267 -16.27 -1.95 4.95
N LYS A 268 -16.40 -0.99 4.03
CA LYS A 268 -16.19 -1.19 2.62
C LYS A 268 -14.72 -1.58 2.36
N ASP A 269 -14.50 -2.70 1.68
CA ASP A 269 -13.17 -3.16 1.25
C ASP A 269 -13.18 -3.40 -0.26
N GLU A 270 -12.61 -2.44 -0.99
CA GLU A 270 -12.50 -2.42 -2.46
C GLU A 270 -11.11 -2.82 -2.95
N THR A 271 -10.46 -3.69 -2.19
CA THR A 271 -9.27 -4.39 -2.65
C THR A 271 -9.57 -5.13 -3.96
N VAL A 272 -8.76 -4.88 -4.97
CA VAL A 272 -8.69 -5.64 -6.22
C VAL A 272 -7.28 -6.21 -6.37
N LEU A 273 -7.07 -7.16 -7.27
CA LEU A 273 -5.75 -7.75 -7.51
C LEU A 273 -5.15 -7.32 -8.86
N THR A 274 -5.90 -6.57 -9.68
CA THR A 274 -5.49 -6.15 -11.03
C THR A 274 -4.10 -5.51 -11.12
N GLY A 275 -3.72 -4.65 -10.18
CA GLY A 275 -2.39 -4.01 -10.18
C GLY A 275 -1.23 -4.94 -9.83
N VAL A 276 -1.50 -6.03 -9.12
CA VAL A 276 -0.45 -6.89 -8.53
C VAL A 276 -0.41 -8.30 -9.11
N ARG A 277 -1.52 -8.80 -9.65
CA ARG A 277 -1.68 -10.18 -10.15
C ARG A 277 -0.57 -10.59 -11.10
N GLY A 278 -0.31 -9.78 -12.13
CA GLY A 278 0.68 -10.10 -13.17
C GLY A 278 2.14 -10.08 -12.71
N ILE A 279 2.41 -9.60 -11.48
CA ILE A 279 3.75 -9.42 -10.93
C ILE A 279 3.93 -10.14 -9.57
N SER A 280 3.01 -11.03 -9.21
CA SER A 280 3.02 -11.81 -7.96
C SER A 280 3.11 -13.32 -8.23
N ASP A 281 3.47 -14.10 -7.21
CA ASP A 281 3.13 -15.52 -7.20
C ASP A 281 1.61 -15.67 -7.04
N LEU A 282 0.94 -16.20 -8.05
CA LEU A 282 -0.53 -16.28 -8.06
C LEU A 282 -1.07 -17.26 -7.03
N SER A 283 -0.38 -18.36 -6.78
CA SER A 283 -0.84 -19.37 -5.84
C SER A 283 -0.85 -18.79 -4.44
N GLU A 284 0.22 -18.11 -4.05
CA GLU A 284 0.32 -17.44 -2.75
C GLU A 284 -0.65 -16.25 -2.64
N LEU A 285 -0.69 -15.38 -3.66
CA LEU A 285 -1.57 -14.20 -3.69
C LEU A 285 -3.05 -14.60 -3.55
N TYR A 286 -3.51 -15.55 -4.36
CA TYR A 286 -4.91 -15.99 -4.34
C TYR A 286 -5.26 -16.76 -3.07
N THR A 287 -4.33 -17.53 -2.51
CA THR A 287 -4.54 -18.22 -1.23
C THR A 287 -4.78 -17.19 -0.13
N GLN A 288 -3.90 -16.21 0.02
CA GLN A 288 -4.03 -15.18 1.07
C GLN A 288 -5.27 -14.31 0.86
N TYR A 289 -5.54 -13.88 -0.38
CA TYR A 289 -6.73 -13.11 -0.73
C TYR A 289 -8.03 -13.87 -0.38
N THR A 290 -8.10 -15.14 -0.78
CA THR A 290 -9.27 -15.98 -0.51
C THR A 290 -9.49 -16.15 0.99
N ILE A 291 -8.43 -16.45 1.75
CA ILE A 291 -8.52 -16.64 3.20
C ILE A 291 -9.14 -15.41 3.88
N TYR A 292 -8.57 -14.21 3.70
CA TYR A 292 -9.06 -13.06 4.45
C TYR A 292 -10.46 -12.62 4.02
N ARG A 293 -10.81 -12.77 2.73
CA ARG A 293 -12.15 -12.43 2.23
C ARG A 293 -13.20 -13.41 2.77
N LEU A 294 -12.85 -14.69 2.91
CA LEU A 294 -13.73 -15.68 3.55
C LEU A 294 -13.88 -15.42 5.06
N GLU A 295 -12.82 -15.00 5.76
CA GLU A 295 -12.90 -14.58 7.16
C GLU A 295 -13.86 -13.39 7.35
N ILE A 296 -13.83 -12.40 6.45
CA ILE A 296 -14.80 -11.29 6.46
C ILE A 296 -16.24 -11.82 6.33
N LEU A 297 -16.50 -12.74 5.38
CA LEU A 297 -17.84 -13.34 5.22
C LEU A 297 -18.25 -14.13 6.47
N GLU A 298 -17.33 -14.88 7.09
CA GLU A 298 -17.58 -15.61 8.31
C GLU A 298 -18.04 -14.68 9.45
N GLU A 299 -17.33 -13.56 9.66
CA GLU A 299 -17.67 -12.58 10.69
C GLU A 299 -19.02 -11.91 10.42
N ARG A 300 -19.28 -11.51 9.17
CA ARG A 300 -20.57 -10.91 8.75
C ARG A 300 -21.74 -11.87 8.97
N LEU A 301 -21.61 -13.13 8.53
CA LEU A 301 -22.63 -14.16 8.68
C LEU A 301 -22.88 -14.50 10.16
N ARG A 302 -21.81 -14.64 10.95
CA ARG A 302 -21.90 -14.88 12.40
C ARG A 302 -22.62 -13.75 13.11
N ALA A 303 -22.32 -12.49 12.75
CA ALA A 303 -23.01 -11.33 13.30
C ALA A 303 -24.49 -11.30 12.91
N ARG A 304 -24.83 -11.53 11.63
CA ARG A 304 -26.23 -11.59 11.18
C ARG A 304 -27.00 -12.69 11.91
N LEU A 305 -26.42 -13.88 12.03
CA LEU A 305 -27.04 -15.01 12.73
C LEU A 305 -27.33 -14.66 14.20
N LYS A 306 -26.41 -13.98 14.87
CA LYS A 306 -26.61 -13.51 16.25
C LYS A 306 -27.78 -12.53 16.33
N THR A 307 -27.85 -11.55 15.44
CA THR A 307 -28.96 -10.58 15.35
C THR A 307 -30.30 -11.27 15.12
N GLU A 308 -30.34 -12.24 14.20
CA GLU A 308 -31.56 -13.00 13.90
C GLU A 308 -32.08 -13.81 15.08
N ARG A 309 -31.19 -14.49 15.80
CA ARG A 309 -31.54 -15.23 17.03
C ARG A 309 -32.08 -14.29 18.11
N GLN A 310 -31.48 -13.12 18.27
CA GLN A 310 -31.95 -12.12 19.23
C GLN A 310 -33.32 -11.55 18.85
N ARG A 311 -33.56 -11.27 17.56
CA ARG A 311 -34.87 -10.87 17.04
C ARG A 311 -35.93 -11.93 17.35
N GLU A 312 -35.64 -13.20 17.08
CA GLU A 312 -36.54 -14.32 17.34
C GLU A 312 -36.89 -14.44 18.83
N LEU A 313 -35.88 -14.44 19.71
CA LEU A 313 -36.07 -14.47 21.16
C LEU A 313 -36.92 -13.30 21.66
N ALA A 314 -36.71 -12.12 21.09
CA ALA A 314 -37.49 -10.92 21.39
C ALA A 314 -38.88 -10.91 20.71
N LYS A 315 -39.23 -11.94 19.94
CA LYS A 315 -40.48 -12.07 19.16
C LYS A 315 -40.77 -10.86 18.27
N ARG A 316 -39.72 -10.22 17.75
CA ARG A 316 -39.85 -9.11 16.80
C ARG A 316 -40.23 -9.64 15.42
N GLN A 317 -41.01 -8.86 14.67
CA GLN A 317 -41.37 -9.19 13.29
C GLN A 317 -40.11 -9.32 12.42
N TYR A 318 -40.21 -10.17 11.39
CA TYR A 318 -39.12 -10.39 10.44
C TYR A 318 -39.08 -9.26 9.42
N ASP A 319 -37.92 -8.63 9.25
CA ASP A 319 -37.72 -7.60 8.24
C ASP A 319 -37.18 -8.22 6.94
N ILE A 320 -38.08 -8.35 5.96
CA ILE A 320 -37.74 -8.92 4.64
C ILE A 320 -36.75 -8.01 3.90
N GLY A 321 -36.89 -6.68 4.03
CA GLY A 321 -36.03 -5.72 3.34
C GLY A 321 -34.60 -5.79 3.87
N GLU A 322 -34.45 -5.76 5.18
CA GLU A 322 -33.15 -5.86 5.85
C GLU A 322 -32.43 -7.18 5.51
N ALA A 323 -33.16 -8.30 5.58
CA ALA A 323 -32.60 -9.61 5.26
C ALA A 323 -32.16 -9.71 3.78
N ARG A 324 -32.97 -9.18 2.86
CA ARG A 324 -32.62 -9.15 1.43
C ARG A 324 -31.39 -8.27 1.18
N ASN A 325 -31.31 -7.09 1.79
CA ASN A 325 -30.16 -6.19 1.64
C ASN A 325 -28.88 -6.85 2.11
N PHE A 326 -28.90 -7.50 3.29
CA PHE A 326 -27.74 -8.24 3.80
C PHE A 326 -27.28 -9.34 2.83
N LEU A 327 -28.22 -10.15 2.32
CA LEU A 327 -27.90 -11.23 1.38
C LEU A 327 -27.38 -10.71 0.05
N THR A 328 -27.95 -9.62 -0.48
CA THR A 328 -27.48 -8.97 -1.70
C THR A 328 -26.06 -8.45 -1.52
N GLU A 329 -25.74 -7.81 -0.40
CA GLU A 329 -24.38 -7.33 -0.12
C GLU A 329 -23.36 -8.48 -0.10
N GLN A 330 -23.71 -9.64 0.51
CA GLN A 330 -22.81 -10.79 0.52
C GLN A 330 -22.66 -11.42 -0.87
N LYS A 331 -23.72 -11.40 -1.68
CA LYS A 331 -23.67 -11.83 -3.08
C LYS A 331 -22.73 -10.93 -3.89
N GLU A 332 -22.86 -9.61 -3.78
CA GLU A 332 -21.99 -8.65 -4.46
C GLU A 332 -20.53 -8.79 -4.02
N PHE A 333 -20.30 -9.08 -2.74
CA PHE A 333 -18.96 -9.36 -2.22
C PHE A 333 -18.35 -10.62 -2.86
N LEU A 334 -19.10 -11.70 -2.98
CA LEU A 334 -18.65 -12.92 -3.67
C LEU A 334 -18.42 -12.67 -5.17
N GLU A 335 -19.31 -11.92 -5.83
CA GLU A 335 -19.13 -11.52 -7.24
C GLU A 335 -17.85 -10.71 -7.45
N SER A 336 -17.50 -9.81 -6.51
CA SER A 336 -16.23 -9.09 -6.55
C SER A 336 -15.02 -10.01 -6.41
N MET A 337 -15.11 -11.08 -5.61
CA MET A 337 -14.03 -12.07 -5.50
C MET A 337 -13.85 -12.85 -6.80
N LEU A 338 -14.95 -13.25 -7.44
CA LEU A 338 -14.93 -13.97 -8.72
C LEU A 338 -14.28 -13.12 -9.82
N ALA A 339 -14.47 -11.81 -9.82
CA ALA A 339 -13.83 -10.91 -10.77
C ALA A 339 -12.30 -10.85 -10.60
N GLU A 340 -11.79 -11.14 -9.40
CA GLU A 340 -10.34 -11.06 -9.11
C GLU A 340 -9.61 -12.40 -9.20
N ILE A 341 -10.30 -13.53 -8.98
CA ILE A 341 -9.72 -14.87 -9.07
C ILE A 341 -9.92 -15.40 -10.49
N ILE A 342 -8.96 -15.11 -11.35
CA ILE A 342 -8.97 -15.50 -12.76
C ILE A 342 -7.70 -16.25 -13.14
N GLU A 343 -7.80 -17.08 -14.18
CA GLU A 343 -6.63 -17.61 -14.88
C GLU A 343 -6.01 -16.50 -15.76
N MET A 344 -4.68 -16.48 -15.86
CA MET A 344 -3.91 -15.47 -16.60
C MET A 344 -3.41 -15.97 -17.95
#